data_AF-A0A2Z5FT15-F1
#
_entry.id   AF-A0A2Z5FT15-F1
#
_cell.length_a   1.000
_cell.length_b   1.000
_cell.length_c   1.000
_cell.angle_alpha   90.00
_cell.angle_beta   90.00
_cell.angle_gamma   90.00
#
_symmetry.space_group_name_H-M   'P 1'
#
loop_
_entity.id
_entity.type
_entity.pdbx_description
1 polymer ?
#
loop_
_entity_poly.entity_id
_entity_poly.type
_entity_poly.pdbx_seq_one_letter_code
_entity_poly.pdbx_strand_id
1 'polypeptide(L)' 'MWKSPESPIGQTPVKLTFRILASMLLLTVGYEGMVGAFHLLNLPSDRAVYEGTAVLILLVVLLPLMLVRLWRSS' A
#
# COMPACT_ATOMS: atom_id res chain seq x y z
N MET A 1 -18.12 -9.41 32.32
CA MET A 1 -16.99 -8.47 32.20
C MET A 1 -16.74 -8.26 30.71
N TRP A 2 -17.34 -7.23 30.12
CA TRP A 2 -17.22 -6.93 28.69
C TRP A 2 -15.83 -6.34 28.45
N LYS A 3 -14.96 -7.02 27.71
CA LYS A 3 -13.62 -6.50 27.37
C LYS A 3 -13.85 -5.43 26.30
N SER A 4 -13.71 -4.16 26.70
CA SER A 4 -13.81 -3.04 25.75
C SER A 4 -12.75 -3.24 24.66
N PRO A 5 -13.09 -3.10 23.37
CA PRO A 5 -12.11 -3.18 22.30
C PRO A 5 -11.04 -2.12 22.58
N GLU A 6 -9.78 -2.55 22.57
CA GLU A 6 -8.63 -1.69 22.84
C GLU A 6 -8.70 -0.49 21.91
N SER A 7 -9.13 0.63 22.47
CA SER A 7 -9.18 1.90 21.76
C SER A 7 -7.76 2.22 21.25
N PRO A 8 -7.59 2.91 20.11
CA PRO A 8 -6.28 3.34 19.61
C PRO A 8 -5.51 4.28 20.57
N ILE A 9 -6.10 4.58 21.73
CA ILE A 9 -5.63 5.44 22.83
C ILE A 9 -4.34 4.89 23.50
N GLY A 10 -3.91 3.65 23.19
CA GLY A 10 -2.63 3.09 23.66
C GLY A 10 -1.39 3.56 22.87
N GLN A 11 -1.55 4.28 21.75
CA GLN A 11 -0.42 4.80 20.97
C GLN A 11 -0.11 6.25 21.31
N THR A 12 1.18 6.58 21.43
CA THR A 12 1.60 7.98 21.53
C THR A 12 1.15 8.72 20.26
N PRO A 13 0.67 9.98 20.35
CA PRO A 13 0.16 10.73 19.21
C PRO A 13 1.18 10.82 18.06
N VAL A 14 2.48 10.83 18.40
CA VAL A 14 3.59 10.81 17.43
C VAL A 14 3.61 9.52 16.61
N LYS A 15 3.43 8.34 17.24
CA LYS A 15 3.43 7.05 16.55
C LYS A 15 2.23 6.93 15.60
N LEU A 16 1.08 7.47 15.99
CA LEU A 16 -0.12 7.50 15.15
C LEU A 16 0.09 8.40 13.91
N THR A 17 0.58 9.62 14.11
CA THR A 17 0.87 10.56 13.01
C THR A 17 1.85 9.95 12.01
N PHE A 18 2.93 9.32 12.48
CA PHE A 18 3.90 8.68 11.60
C PHE A 18 3.27 7.54 10.77
N ARG A 19 2.39 6.72 11.36
CA ARG A 19 1.69 5.64 10.63
C ARG A 19 0.73 6.17 9.57
N ILE A 20 0.03 7.27 9.85
CA ILE A 20 -0.84 7.91 8.87
C ILE A 20 0.01 8.43 7.70
N LEU A 21 1.09 9.16 7.98
CA LEU A 21 2.00 9.67 6.95
C LEU A 21 2.62 8.52 6.12
N ALA A 22 3.07 7.45 6.76
CA ALA A 22 3.60 6.28 6.07
C ALA A 22 2.54 5.58 5.21
N SER A 23 1.28 5.54 5.66
CA SER A 23 0.17 4.99 4.88
C SER A 23 -0.12 5.85 3.66
N MET A 24 -0.14 7.18 3.81
CA MET A 24 -0.30 8.11 2.69
C MET A 24 0.83 7.96 1.66
N LEU A 25 2.08 7.88 2.14
CA LEU A 25 3.23 7.67 1.26
C LEU A 25 3.12 6.36 0.48
N LEU A 26 2.75 5.26 1.14
CA LEU A 26 2.55 3.96 0.50
C LEU A 26 1.47 4.05 -0.59
N LEU A 27 0.33 4.70 -0.31
CA LEU A 27 -0.74 4.87 -1.28
C LEU A 27 -0.32 5.71 -2.49
N THR A 28 0.43 6.80 -2.27
CA THR A 28 0.97 7.63 -3.36
C THR A 28 1.93 6.82 -4.24
N VAL A 29 2.87 6.07 -3.65
CA VAL A 29 3.79 5.21 -4.40
C VAL A 29 3.02 4.12 -5.16
N GLY A 30 1.99 3.55 -4.54
CA GLY A 30 1.12 2.56 -5.18
C GLY A 30 0.38 3.13 -6.39
N TYR A 31 -0.14 4.36 -6.28
CA TYR A 31 -0.82 5.06 -7.38
C TYR A 31 0.13 5.34 -8.55
N GLU A 32 1.31 5.89 -8.30
CA GLU A 32 2.33 6.12 -9.33
C GLU A 32 2.72 4.81 -10.03
N GLY A 33 2.88 3.73 -9.27
CA GLY A 33 3.13 2.40 -9.82
C GLY A 33 1.99 1.91 -10.74
N MET A 34 0.73 2.15 -10.37
CA MET A 34 -0.42 1.81 -11.21
C MET A 34 -0.43 2.62 -12.50
N VAL A 35 -0.19 3.93 -12.43
CA VAL A 35 -0.12 4.81 -13.62
C VAL A 35 1.00 4.35 -14.55
N GLY A 36 2.18 4.04 -14.01
CA GLY A 36 3.30 3.48 -14.79
C GLY A 36 2.94 2.15 -15.45
N ALA A 37 2.25 1.25 -14.75
CA ALA A 37 1.80 0.00 -15.31
C ALA A 37 0.78 0.19 -16.44
N PHE A 38 -0.16 1.13 -16.30
CA PHE A 38 -1.10 1.49 -17.38
C PHE A 38 -0.38 2.06 -18.60
N HIS A 39 0.66 2.88 -18.41
CA HIS A 39 1.48 3.35 -19.52
C HIS A 39 2.17 2.18 -20.24
N LEU A 40 2.70 1.21 -19.52
CA LEU A 40 3.30 0.01 -20.11
C LEU A 40 2.28 -0.83 -20.90
N LEU A 41 1.07 -1.00 -20.36
CA LEU A 41 -0.01 -1.72 -21.04
C LEU A 41 -0.51 -1.03 -22.32
N ASN A 42 -0.35 0.29 -22.41
CA ASN A 42 -0.72 1.08 -23.59
C ASN A 42 0.35 1.11 -24.68
N LEU A 43 1.54 0.56 -24.45
CA LEU A 43 2.57 0.48 -25.48
C LEU A 43 2.24 -0.65 -26.47
N PRO A 44 2.50 -0.47 -27.78
CA PRO A 44 2.28 -1.50 -28.80
C PRO A 44 3.42 -2.54 -28.76
N SER A 45 3.53 -3.28 -27.67
CA SER A 45 4.56 -4.31 -27.48
C SER A 45 4.07 -5.37 -26.48
N ASP A 46 4.06 -6.63 -26.89
CA ASP A 46 3.66 -7.75 -26.02
C ASP A 46 4.51 -7.81 -24.75
N ARG A 47 5.80 -7.50 -24.86
CA ARG A 47 6.71 -7.42 -23.71
C ARG A 47 6.26 -6.36 -22.70
N ALA A 48 5.84 -5.19 -23.18
CA ALA A 48 5.36 -4.12 -22.31
C ALA A 48 4.05 -4.51 -21.60
N VAL A 49 3.21 -5.31 -22.27
CA VAL A 49 1.98 -5.86 -21.65
C VAL A 49 2.31 -6.81 -20.50
N TYR A 50 3.29 -7.71 -20.67
CA TYR A 50 3.74 -8.60 -19.59
C TYR A 50 4.35 -7.82 -18.42
N GLU A 51 5.20 -6.84 -18.70
CA GLU A 51 5.82 -6.00 -17.67
C GLU A 51 4.76 -5.18 -16.90
N GLY A 52 3.82 -4.54 -17.59
CA GLY A 52 2.72 -3.80 -16.97
C GLY A 52 1.83 -4.69 -16.11
N THR A 53 1.47 -5.88 -16.62
CA THR A 53 0.67 -6.86 -15.86
C THR A 53 1.41 -7.36 -14.62
N ALA A 54 2.71 -7.65 -14.72
CA ALA A 54 3.53 -8.06 -13.60
C ALA A 54 3.60 -6.98 -12.50
N VAL A 55 3.75 -5.71 -12.88
CA VAL A 55 3.72 -4.58 -11.93
C VAL A 55 2.37 -4.48 -11.23
N LEU A 56 1.25 -4.61 -11.94
CA LEU A 56 -0.08 -4.60 -11.34
C LEU A 56 -0.28 -5.73 -10.33
N ILE A 57 0.13 -6.95 -10.67
CA ILE A 57 0.06 -8.11 -9.76
C ILE A 57 0.89 -7.85 -8.50
N LEU A 58 2.11 -7.34 -8.65
CA LEU A 58 2.97 -7.00 -7.52
C LEU A 58 2.32 -5.92 -6.64
N LEU A 59 1.74 -4.88 -7.21
CA LEU A 59 1.07 -3.82 -6.45
C LEU A 59 -0.14 -4.36 -5.67
N VAL A 60 -0.97 -5.21 -6.30
CA VAL A 60 -2.14 -5.82 -5.66
C VAL A 60 -1.76 -6.67 -4.45
N VAL A 61 -0.59 -7.32 -4.46
CA VAL A 61 -0.14 -8.16 -3.35
C VAL A 61 0.67 -7.37 -2.32
N LEU A 62 1.64 -6.58 -2.77
CA LEU A 62 2.59 -5.91 -1.89
C LEU A 62 1.97 -4.71 -1.18
N LEU A 63 1.10 -3.93 -1.83
CA LEU A 63 0.54 -2.74 -1.22
C LEU A 63 -0.34 -3.07 -0.01
N PRO A 64 -1.29 -4.03 -0.07
CA PRO A 64 -2.05 -4.44 1.11
C PRO A 64 -1.17 -5.12 2.16
N LEU A 65 -0.17 -5.92 1.75
CA LEU A 65 0.75 -6.57 2.68
C LEU A 65 1.55 -5.54 3.50
N MET A 66 2.08 -4.51 2.83
CA MET A 66 2.85 -3.45 3.48
C MET A 66 1.96 -2.59 4.40
N LEU A 67 0.74 -2.27 3.99
CA LEU A 67 -0.23 -1.60 4.86
C LEU A 67 -0.55 -2.46 6.09
N VAL A 68 -0.90 -3.73 5.90
CA VAL A 68 -1.18 -4.64 7.01
C VAL A 68 0.02 -4.76 7.95
N ARG A 69 1.25 -4.88 7.41
CA ARG A 69 2.46 -4.97 8.22
C ARG A 69 2.74 -3.67 9.01
N LEU A 70 2.55 -2.51 8.38
CA LEU A 70 2.67 -1.20 9.02
C LEU A 70 1.68 -1.05 10.19
N TRP A 71 0.45 -1.56 10.01
CA TRP A 71 -0.61 -1.51 11.01
C TRP A 71 -0.57 -2.64 12.05
N ARG A 72 0.12 -3.76 11.78
CA ARG A 72 0.33 -4.88 12.72
C ARG A 72 1.62 -4.82 13.53
N SER A 73 2.62 -4.03 13.13
CA SER A 73 3.90 -3.92 13.83
C SER A 73 3.83 -3.12 15.14
N SER A 74 2.84 -3.38 16.00
CA SER A 74 2.68 -2.72 17.30
C SER A 74 2.49 -3.70 18.43
#